data_AF-A0A1Y3AU35-F1
#
_entry.id   AF-A0A1Y3AU35-F1
#
_cell.length_a   1.000
_cell.length_b   1.000
_cell.length_c   1.000
_cell.angle_alpha   90.00
_cell.angle_beta   90.00
_cell.angle_gamma   90.00
#
_symmetry.space_group_name_H-M   'P 1'
#
loop_
_entity.id
_entity.type
_entity.pdbx_description
1 polymer ?
#
loop_
_entity_poly.entity_id
_entity_poly.type
_entity_poly.pdbx_seq_one_letter_code
_entity_poly.pdbx_strand_id
1 'polypeptide(L)'
;MQQVLQSRPSDFKSIEQAIEWCVRSNQTRNLEAAKISMPGQIKHSQTGICAADLVENCRPETPDESHHTNLPANSFGLSTLSENSATTENPNIVAAPDDQQSSSDRHQFVWRINLAHTEPFWMEWFDNLSQIFLNSKGGAKLLLLAGVDRLDGPMTVGQMQGKFQMQILPRVGHVIQEDDPDSVAHVVAAYLCRNRFSTSRTEFESPFPSC
;
A
#
# COMPACT_ATOMS: atom_id res chain seq x y z
N MET A 1 -7.57 15.94 9.42
CA MET A 1 -7.03 14.55 9.53
C MET A 1 -7.65 13.73 10.67
N GLN A 2 -8.25 14.33 11.71
CA GLN A 2 -8.89 13.58 12.81
C GLN A 2 -10.04 12.65 12.35
N GLN A 3 -10.77 13.01 11.29
CA GLN A 3 -11.78 12.15 10.67
C GLN A 3 -11.22 10.78 10.24
N VAL A 4 -9.95 10.72 9.80
CA VAL A 4 -9.31 9.46 9.41
C VAL A 4 -9.15 8.55 10.63
N LEU A 5 -8.74 9.07 11.79
CA LEU A 5 -8.63 8.28 13.02
C LEU A 5 -10.00 7.81 13.50
N GLN A 6 -11.01 8.68 13.47
CA GLN A 6 -12.37 8.37 13.92
C GLN A 6 -13.04 7.30 13.06
N SER A 7 -12.68 7.20 11.77
CA SER A 7 -13.23 6.20 10.86
C SER A 7 -12.66 4.79 11.05
N ARG A 8 -11.54 4.65 11.78
CA ARG A 8 -10.85 3.36 11.96
C ARG A 8 -11.46 2.56 13.12
N PRO A 9 -11.82 1.29 12.91
CA PRO A 9 -12.16 0.37 13.98
C PRO A 9 -10.99 0.21 14.95
N SER A 10 -11.27 -0.05 16.23
CA SER A 10 -10.23 -0.36 17.21
C SER A 10 -9.50 -1.67 16.90
N ASP A 11 -10.23 -2.61 16.32
CA ASP A 11 -9.82 -3.99 16.12
C ASP A 11 -10.68 -4.65 15.03
N PHE A 12 -10.29 -5.87 14.66
CA PHE A 12 -10.96 -6.72 13.69
C PHE A 12 -11.06 -8.15 14.20
N LYS A 13 -12.16 -8.82 13.87
CA LYS A 13 -12.39 -10.24 14.19
C LYS A 13 -11.62 -11.17 13.26
N SER A 14 -11.44 -10.78 11.99
CA SER A 14 -10.71 -11.56 11.00
C SER A 14 -10.01 -10.66 9.97
N ILE A 15 -9.14 -11.26 9.17
CA ILE A 15 -8.43 -10.58 8.07
C ILE A 15 -9.43 -10.12 7.00
N GLU A 16 -10.43 -10.96 6.69
CA GLU A 16 -11.47 -10.69 5.71
C GLU A 16 -12.30 -9.47 6.11
N GLN A 17 -12.63 -9.34 7.40
CA GLN A 17 -13.35 -8.16 7.91
C GLN A 17 -12.52 -6.88 7.74
N ALA A 18 -11.19 -6.96 7.92
CA ALA A 18 -10.31 -5.82 7.68
C ALA A 18 -10.26 -5.44 6.19
N ILE A 19 -10.20 -6.43 5.30
CA ILE A 19 -10.25 -6.24 3.84
C ILE A 19 -11.59 -5.59 3.44
N GLU A 20 -12.71 -6.10 3.94
CA GLU A 20 -14.05 -5.55 3.69
C GLU A 20 -14.14 -4.09 4.16
N TRP A 21 -13.63 -3.80 5.37
CA TRP A 21 -13.59 -2.42 5.87
C TRP A 21 -12.78 -1.50 4.96
N CYS A 22 -11.64 -1.96 4.43
CA CYS A 22 -10.79 -1.15 3.55
C CYS A 22 -11.51 -0.72 2.28
N VAL A 23 -12.21 -1.66 1.64
CA VAL A 23 -12.99 -1.40 0.42
C VAL A 23 -14.21 -0.54 0.74
N ARG A 24 -14.95 -0.85 1.81
CA ARG A 24 -16.16 -0.12 2.20
C ARG A 24 -15.86 1.32 2.64
N SER A 25 -14.72 1.57 3.26
CA SER A 25 -14.28 2.91 3.69
C SER A 25 -13.61 3.70 2.56
N ASN A 26 -13.53 3.14 1.35
CA ASN A 26 -12.97 3.77 0.16
C ASN A 26 -11.48 4.15 0.32
N GLN A 27 -10.74 3.42 1.16
CA GLN A 27 -9.27 3.54 1.23
C GLN A 27 -8.65 3.09 -0.09
N THR A 28 -9.10 1.93 -0.56
CA THR A 28 -8.84 1.35 -1.88
C THR A 28 -10.17 0.88 -2.46
N ARG A 29 -10.36 1.04 -3.76
CA ARG A 29 -11.49 0.55 -4.55
C ARG A 29 -11.18 -0.80 -5.21
N ASN A 30 -9.90 -1.16 -5.33
CA ASN A 30 -9.44 -2.41 -5.88
C ASN A 30 -9.42 -3.51 -4.80
N LEU A 31 -10.28 -4.52 -4.97
CA LEU A 31 -10.40 -5.64 -4.03
C LEU A 31 -9.12 -6.49 -3.96
N GLU A 32 -8.47 -6.73 -5.09
CA GLU A 32 -7.25 -7.54 -5.14
C GLU A 32 -6.10 -6.80 -4.45
N ALA A 33 -6.00 -5.49 -4.64
CA ALA A 33 -5.05 -4.66 -3.92
C ALA A 33 -5.35 -4.66 -2.40
N ALA A 34 -6.63 -4.57 -2.01
CA ALA A 34 -7.03 -4.66 -0.60
C ALA A 34 -6.57 -5.97 0.05
N LYS A 35 -6.75 -7.11 -0.64
CA LYS A 35 -6.33 -8.43 -0.17
C LYS A 35 -4.81 -8.53 0.04
N ILE A 36 -4.02 -7.82 -0.76
CA ILE A 36 -2.56 -7.81 -0.66
C ILE A 36 -2.09 -6.85 0.44
N SER A 37 -2.60 -5.62 0.46
CA SER A 37 -2.09 -4.56 1.33
C SER A 37 -2.65 -4.57 2.75
N MET A 38 -3.93 -4.94 2.94
CA MET A 38 -4.55 -4.88 4.27
C MET A 38 -3.93 -5.82 5.30
N PRO A 39 -3.58 -7.08 4.98
CA PRO A 39 -2.92 -7.96 5.94
C PRO A 39 -1.61 -7.38 6.50
N GLY A 40 -0.86 -6.58 5.72
CA GLY A 40 0.36 -5.92 6.16
C GLY A 40 0.15 -4.77 7.17
N GLN A 41 -1.09 -4.28 7.30
CA GLN A 41 -1.46 -3.16 8.18
C GLN A 41 -2.00 -3.61 9.55
N ILE A 42 -2.29 -4.90 9.72
CA ILE A 42 -2.85 -5.46 10.95
C ILE A 42 -1.93 -6.54 11.53
N LYS A 43 -2.02 -6.76 12.83
CA LYS A 43 -1.28 -7.79 13.56
C LYS A 43 -2.17 -8.49 14.57
N HIS A 44 -1.86 -9.73 14.88
CA HIS A 44 -2.59 -10.49 15.88
C HIS A 44 -2.39 -9.87 17.28
N SER A 45 -3.47 -9.68 18.04
CA SER A 45 -3.43 -8.95 19.32
C SER A 45 -2.61 -9.65 20.40
N GLN A 46 -2.53 -10.98 20.39
CA GLN A 46 -1.84 -11.75 21.44
C GLN A 46 -0.40 -12.11 21.05
N THR A 47 -0.15 -12.37 19.77
CA THR A 47 1.15 -12.87 19.29
C THR A 47 1.99 -11.76 18.66
N GLY A 48 1.38 -10.64 18.27
CA GLY A 48 2.07 -9.52 17.61
C GLY A 48 2.49 -9.80 16.17
N ILE A 49 2.25 -11.01 15.66
CA ILE A 49 2.61 -11.44 14.30
C ILE A 49 1.76 -10.67 13.27
N CYS A 50 2.40 -10.25 12.17
CA CYS A 50 1.72 -9.56 11.07
C CYS A 50 0.74 -10.51 10.38
N ALA A 51 -0.44 -10.02 10.00
CA ALA A 51 -1.40 -10.88 9.31
C ALA A 51 -0.92 -11.31 7.91
N ALA A 52 -0.06 -10.52 7.27
CA ALA A 52 0.59 -10.91 6.01
C ALA A 52 1.36 -12.24 6.13
N ASP A 53 2.13 -12.40 7.21
CA ASP A 53 2.94 -13.60 7.46
C ASP A 53 2.06 -14.84 7.70
N LEU A 54 0.87 -14.65 8.29
CA LEU A 54 -0.09 -15.73 8.50
C LEU A 54 -0.71 -16.23 7.19
N VAL A 55 -0.96 -15.32 6.24
CA VAL A 55 -1.52 -15.66 4.93
C VAL A 55 -0.49 -16.39 4.05
N GLU A 56 0.78 -15.99 4.11
CA GLU A 56 1.85 -16.66 3.35
C GLU A 56 2.07 -18.10 3.81
N ASN A 57 1.99 -18.37 5.11
CA ASN A 57 2.12 -19.71 5.68
C ASN A 57 0.91 -20.63 5.40
N CYS A 58 -0.20 -20.09 4.91
CA CYS A 58 -1.39 -20.85 4.52
C CYS A 58 -1.50 -21.09 3.01
N ARG A 59 -0.55 -20.62 2.20
CA ARG A 59 -0.53 -20.99 0.78
C ARG A 59 -0.24 -22.50 0.68
N PRO A 60 -1.18 -23.31 0.14
CA PRO A 60 -0.83 -24.67 -0.21
C PRO A 60 0.28 -24.61 -1.26
N GLU A 61 1.37 -25.33 -1.01
CA GLU A 61 2.40 -25.63 -2.01
C GLU A 61 1.71 -26.31 -3.20
N THR A 62 1.32 -25.55 -4.22
CA THR A 62 0.95 -26.10 -5.51
C THR A 62 2.26 -26.53 -6.20
N PRO A 63 2.46 -27.82 -6.50
CA PRO A 63 3.62 -28.25 -7.26
C PRO A 63 3.43 -27.87 -8.72
N ASP A 64 3.69 -26.61 -9.08
CA ASP A 64 3.77 -26.20 -10.48
C ASP A 64 5.23 -26.22 -10.96
N GLU A 65 5.43 -27.04 -11.98
CA GLU A 65 6.71 -27.35 -12.62
C GLU A 65 7.44 -26.12 -13.18
N SER A 66 8.70 -26.00 -12.77
CA SER A 66 9.87 -25.44 -13.46
C SER A 66 9.67 -24.64 -14.76
N HIS A 67 9.92 -23.34 -14.70
CA HIS A 67 10.75 -22.66 -15.69
C HIS A 67 11.84 -21.85 -15.00
N HIS A 68 13.05 -22.43 -14.95
CA HIS A 68 14.26 -21.75 -14.53
C HIS A 68 14.63 -20.65 -15.53
N THR A 69 14.54 -19.39 -15.11
CA THR A 69 15.42 -18.34 -15.64
C THR A 69 16.23 -17.76 -14.48
N ASN A 70 17.49 -18.20 -14.41
CA ASN A 70 18.52 -17.60 -13.57
C ASN A 70 18.68 -16.12 -13.95
N LEU A 71 18.20 -15.20 -13.10
CA LEU A 71 18.73 -13.84 -13.06
C LEU A 71 19.60 -13.69 -11.81
N PRO A 72 20.81 -13.11 -11.93
CA PRO A 72 21.72 -12.98 -10.81
C PRO A 72 21.15 -12.04 -9.76
N ALA A 73 21.09 -12.54 -8.52
CA ALA A 73 20.87 -11.76 -7.33
C ALA A 73 22.00 -10.73 -7.20
N ASN A 74 21.67 -9.45 -7.36
CA ASN A 74 22.27 -8.37 -6.58
C ASN A 74 21.48 -7.07 -6.71
N SER A 75 21.30 -6.44 -5.55
CA SER A 75 20.83 -5.08 -5.30
C SER A 75 19.32 -4.91 -5.05
N PHE A 76 18.89 -5.13 -3.82
CA PHE A 76 18.55 -4.02 -2.91
C PHE A 76 18.37 -4.60 -1.49
N GLY A 77 19.26 -4.19 -0.58
CA GLY A 77 19.41 -4.80 0.74
C GLY A 77 18.32 -4.41 1.72
N LEU A 78 17.79 -5.42 2.42
CA LEU A 78 17.23 -5.27 3.76
C LEU A 78 17.60 -6.53 4.54
N SER A 79 18.69 -6.45 5.30
CA SER A 79 19.15 -7.54 6.15
C SER A 79 18.25 -7.65 7.38
N THR A 80 17.36 -8.63 7.42
CA THR A 80 16.79 -9.11 8.68
C THR A 80 17.77 -10.06 9.33
N LEU A 81 18.29 -9.68 10.50
CA LEU A 81 19.16 -10.51 11.33
C LEU A 81 18.37 -11.74 11.81
N SER A 82 18.85 -12.91 11.42
CA SER A 82 18.44 -14.23 11.90
C SER A 82 19.19 -14.55 13.18
N GLU A 83 18.48 -14.83 14.28
CA GLU A 83 19.04 -15.50 15.46
C GLU A 83 18.62 -16.99 15.47
N ASN A 84 19.61 -17.81 15.76
CA ASN A 84 19.72 -19.25 15.59
C ASN A 84 18.60 -20.12 16.20
N SER A 85 18.22 -21.15 15.43
CA SER A 85 17.48 -22.32 15.88
C SER A 85 18.35 -23.29 16.72
N ALA A 86 17.72 -23.96 17.68
CA ALA A 86 18.13 -25.28 18.15
C ALA A 86 16.92 -26.23 18.15
N THR A 87 17.15 -27.37 17.52
CA THR A 87 16.33 -28.55 17.19
C THR A 87 15.55 -29.14 18.37
N THR A 88 14.45 -29.87 18.11
CA THR A 88 14.27 -31.33 18.40
C THR A 88 12.79 -31.76 18.30
N GLU A 89 12.51 -32.61 17.30
CA GLU A 89 11.59 -33.79 17.24
C GLU A 89 10.05 -33.71 17.38
N ASN A 90 9.40 -34.33 16.37
CA ASN A 90 7.99 -34.76 16.29
C ASN A 90 7.65 -35.85 17.34
N PRO A 91 6.36 -36.04 17.68
CA PRO A 91 5.65 -37.17 17.04
C PRO A 91 4.14 -36.93 16.72
N ASN A 92 3.68 -37.70 15.73
CA ASN A 92 2.30 -37.93 15.29
C ASN A 92 1.25 -38.06 16.41
N ILE A 93 0.08 -37.43 16.24
CA ILE A 93 -1.20 -37.91 16.81
C ILE A 93 -2.31 -37.83 15.73
N VAL A 94 -3.08 -38.92 15.70
CA VAL A 94 -4.08 -39.37 14.73
C VAL A 94 -5.40 -38.59 14.81
N ALA A 95 -6.11 -38.57 13.67
CA ALA A 95 -7.40 -37.93 13.41
C ALA A 95 -8.56 -38.30 14.35
N ALA A 96 -9.43 -37.31 14.63
CA ALA A 96 -10.89 -37.42 14.60
C ALA A 96 -11.53 -36.01 14.47
N PRO A 97 -12.66 -35.86 13.76
CA PRO A 97 -13.40 -34.61 13.66
C PRO A 97 -14.37 -34.50 14.85
N ASP A 98 -14.37 -33.37 15.56
CA ASP A 98 -15.48 -33.09 16.47
C ASP A 98 -15.73 -31.58 16.58
N ASP A 99 -17.00 -31.23 16.38
CA ASP A 99 -17.59 -29.91 16.50
C ASP A 99 -17.32 -29.30 17.87
N GLN A 100 -16.75 -28.08 17.91
CA GLN A 100 -17.02 -27.13 18.99
C GLN A 100 -17.09 -25.68 18.46
N GLN A 101 -18.31 -25.27 18.10
CA GLN A 101 -18.74 -23.90 18.27
C GLN A 101 -18.81 -23.58 19.77
N SER A 102 -17.81 -22.88 20.30
CA SER A 102 -17.85 -22.28 21.65
C SER A 102 -17.14 -20.93 21.70
N SER A 103 -17.94 -19.87 21.55
CA SER A 103 -17.90 -18.63 22.35
C SER A 103 -16.52 -18.10 22.80
N SER A 104 -15.83 -17.38 21.93
CA SER A 104 -15.26 -16.09 22.31
C SER A 104 -14.98 -15.30 21.04
N ASP A 105 -15.83 -14.31 20.76
CA ASP A 105 -15.74 -13.36 19.66
C ASP A 105 -14.55 -12.40 19.93
N ARG A 106 -13.34 -12.96 20.10
CA ARG A 106 -12.15 -12.21 20.47
C ARG A 106 -11.72 -11.45 19.25
N HIS A 107 -11.81 -10.13 19.37
CA HIS A 107 -11.15 -9.16 18.51
C HIS A 107 -9.68 -9.58 18.32
N GLN A 108 -9.39 -10.22 17.19
CA GLN A 108 -8.18 -11.02 17.00
C GLN A 108 -7.04 -10.19 16.44
N PHE A 109 -7.38 -9.18 15.64
CA PHE A 109 -6.42 -8.35 14.92
C PHE A 109 -6.56 -6.89 15.33
N VAL A 110 -5.43 -6.23 15.50
CA VAL A 110 -5.33 -4.79 15.79
C VAL A 110 -4.43 -4.13 14.75
N TRP A 111 -4.54 -2.82 14.61
CA TRP A 111 -3.63 -2.06 13.75
C TRP A 111 -2.17 -2.29 14.16
N ARG A 112 -1.32 -2.51 13.17
CA ARG A 112 0.13 -2.72 13.38
C ARG A 112 0.76 -1.49 14.05
N ILE A 113 0.33 -0.31 13.63
CA ILE A 113 0.77 1.00 14.14
C ILE A 113 -0.40 1.77 14.75
N ASN A 114 -0.19 2.35 15.94
CA ASN A 114 -1.11 3.33 16.49
C ASN A 114 -0.86 4.68 15.83
N LEU A 115 -1.62 4.98 14.78
CA LEU A 115 -1.47 6.21 14.01
C LEU A 115 -1.76 7.48 14.84
N ALA A 116 -2.60 7.38 15.88
CA ALA A 116 -2.94 8.53 16.75
C ALA A 116 -1.70 9.08 17.49
N HIS A 117 -0.71 8.23 17.79
CA HIS A 117 0.54 8.68 18.41
C HIS A 117 1.35 9.61 17.51
N THR A 118 1.08 9.61 16.20
CA THR A 118 1.75 10.49 15.25
C THR A 118 1.02 11.83 15.05
N GLU A 119 -0.19 11.99 15.62
CA GLU A 119 -1.01 13.21 15.49
C GLU A 119 -0.24 14.51 15.82
N PRO A 120 0.59 14.57 16.88
CA PRO A 120 1.33 15.80 17.21
C PRO A 120 2.24 16.30 16.07
N PHE A 121 2.71 15.41 15.19
CA PHE A 121 3.63 15.74 14.10
C PHE A 121 2.92 16.13 12.81
N TRP A 122 1.61 15.90 12.70
CA TRP A 122 0.89 16.09 11.44
C TRP A 122 0.89 17.53 10.96
N MET A 123 0.78 18.49 11.88
CA MET A 123 0.85 19.90 11.53
C MET A 123 2.17 20.21 10.80
N GLU A 124 3.29 19.68 11.29
CA GLU A 124 4.61 19.89 10.68
C GLU A 124 4.77 19.20 9.32
N TRP A 125 4.10 18.06 9.10
CA TRP A 125 4.18 17.35 7.82
C TRP A 125 3.49 18.09 6.67
N PHE A 126 2.41 18.80 6.96
CA PHE A 126 1.59 19.47 5.94
C PHE A 126 1.74 20.99 5.93
N ASP A 127 2.30 21.58 7.00
CA ASP A 127 2.54 23.03 7.03
C ASP A 127 3.45 23.44 5.86
N ASN A 128 2.98 24.44 5.11
CA ASN A 128 3.67 24.96 3.93
C ASN A 128 4.06 23.94 2.84
N LEU A 129 3.51 22.72 2.85
CA LEU A 129 3.89 21.65 1.92
C LEU A 129 3.75 22.09 0.45
N SER A 130 2.66 22.79 0.11
CA SER A 130 2.41 23.34 -1.23
C SER A 130 3.50 24.31 -1.67
N GLN A 131 3.96 25.20 -0.79
CA GLN A 131 5.04 26.14 -1.10
C GLN A 131 6.38 25.43 -1.25
N ILE A 132 6.66 24.45 -0.38
CA ILE A 132 7.87 23.63 -0.45
C ILE A 132 7.93 22.87 -1.78
N PHE A 133 6.81 22.26 -2.20
CA PHE A 133 6.70 21.57 -3.48
C PHE A 133 6.93 22.52 -4.67
N LEU A 134 6.29 23.69 -4.70
CA LEU A 134 6.44 24.66 -5.79
C LEU A 134 7.85 25.25 -5.89
N ASN A 135 8.45 25.55 -4.73
CA ASN A 135 9.75 26.20 -4.64
C ASN A 135 10.92 25.22 -4.63
N SER A 136 10.64 23.91 -4.65
CA SER A 136 11.67 22.88 -4.77
C SER A 136 12.54 23.15 -6.01
N LYS A 137 13.84 23.30 -5.77
CA LYS A 137 14.81 23.62 -6.81
C LYS A 137 15.14 22.36 -7.61
N GLY A 138 15.22 22.49 -8.92
CA GLY A 138 15.96 21.52 -9.75
C GLY A 138 15.17 20.34 -10.32
N GLY A 139 13.97 20.55 -10.85
CA GLY A 139 13.39 19.52 -11.70
C GLY A 139 12.00 19.79 -12.24
N ALA A 140 11.67 19.05 -13.31
CA ALA A 140 10.28 18.74 -13.61
C ALA A 140 9.63 18.14 -12.36
N LYS A 141 8.32 18.38 -12.19
CA LYS A 141 7.52 17.86 -11.09
C LYS A 141 6.28 17.16 -11.65
N LEU A 142 5.83 16.12 -10.97
CA LEU A 142 4.61 15.37 -11.28
C LEU A 142 3.73 15.30 -10.03
N LEU A 143 2.45 15.63 -10.17
CA LEU A 143 1.42 15.48 -9.15
C LEU A 143 0.31 14.59 -9.69
N LEU A 144 0.02 13.48 -8.99
CA LEU A 144 -1.06 12.56 -9.31
C LEU A 144 -2.20 12.75 -8.30
N LEU A 145 -3.43 12.88 -8.79
CA LEU A 145 -4.60 13.14 -7.96
C LEU A 145 -5.73 12.15 -8.27
N ALA A 146 -6.44 11.70 -7.25
CA ALA A 146 -7.69 10.94 -7.41
C ALA A 146 -8.86 11.81 -7.89
N GLY A 147 -8.78 13.12 -7.67
CA GLY A 147 -9.80 14.11 -8.03
C GLY A 147 -9.28 15.54 -7.83
N VAL A 148 -9.90 16.50 -8.52
CA VAL A 148 -9.50 17.92 -8.52
C VAL A 148 -9.87 18.67 -7.24
N ASP A 149 -10.79 18.13 -6.44
CA ASP A 149 -11.35 18.78 -5.24
C ASP A 149 -10.33 18.99 -4.10
N ARG A 150 -9.09 18.54 -4.29
CA ARG A 150 -8.03 18.53 -3.27
C ARG A 150 -6.94 19.57 -3.53
N LEU A 151 -7.06 20.39 -4.56
CA LEU A 151 -6.05 21.40 -4.90
C LEU A 151 -6.29 22.69 -4.13
N ASP A 152 -5.30 23.15 -3.36
CA ASP A 152 -5.36 24.44 -2.68
C ASP A 152 -5.11 25.62 -3.66
N GLY A 153 -5.34 26.84 -3.20
CA GLY A 153 -5.14 28.05 -4.01
C GLY A 153 -3.73 28.15 -4.62
N PRO A 154 -2.64 28.03 -3.82
CA PRO A 154 -1.27 28.05 -4.34
C PRO A 154 -0.98 26.97 -5.38
N MET A 155 -1.43 25.73 -5.16
CA MET A 155 -1.26 24.64 -6.12
C MET A 155 -2.04 24.91 -7.43
N THR A 156 -3.25 25.47 -7.34
CA THR A 156 -4.04 25.87 -8.51
C THR A 156 -3.32 26.92 -9.34
N VAL A 157 -2.78 27.96 -8.70
CA VAL A 157 -1.97 28.99 -9.37
C VAL A 157 -0.70 28.38 -9.97
N GLY A 158 -0.04 27.47 -9.25
CA GLY A 158 1.16 26.78 -9.73
C GLY A 158 0.88 25.91 -10.96
N GLN A 159 -0.26 25.25 -11.00
CA GLN A 159 -0.71 24.46 -12.14
C GLN A 159 -0.99 25.35 -13.34
N MET A 160 -1.76 26.43 -13.16
CA MET A 160 -2.04 27.41 -14.22
C MET A 160 -0.77 28.07 -14.77
N GLN A 161 0.29 28.17 -13.96
CA GLN A 161 1.61 28.67 -14.38
C GLN A 161 2.50 27.60 -15.03
N GLY A 162 2.04 26.35 -15.15
CA GLY A 162 2.81 25.23 -15.70
C GLY A 162 4.02 24.84 -14.85
N LYS A 163 3.99 25.08 -13.54
CA LYS A 163 5.13 24.80 -12.64
C LYS A 163 5.36 23.31 -12.38
N PHE A 164 4.34 22.48 -12.61
CA PHE A 164 4.39 21.03 -12.49
C PHE A 164 3.42 20.39 -13.47
N GLN A 165 3.61 19.10 -13.76
CA GLN A 165 2.66 18.30 -14.52
C GLN A 165 1.65 17.70 -13.53
N MET A 166 0.36 17.83 -13.84
CA MET A 166 -0.71 17.23 -13.05
C MET A 166 -1.45 16.18 -13.87
N GLN A 167 -1.76 15.05 -13.24
CA GLN A 167 -2.62 14.03 -13.83
C GLN A 167 -3.69 13.63 -12.81
N ILE A 168 -4.95 13.63 -13.26
CA ILE A 168 -6.10 13.15 -12.48
C ILE A 168 -6.48 11.75 -12.95
N LEU A 169 -6.40 10.78 -12.04
CA LEU A 169 -6.84 9.40 -12.26
C LEU A 169 -8.27 9.26 -11.75
N PRO A 170 -9.29 9.29 -12.63
CA PRO A 170 -10.65 9.08 -12.19
C PRO A 170 -10.84 7.61 -11.77
N ARG A 171 -11.66 7.39 -10.73
CA ARG A 171 -12.07 6.06 -10.22
C ARG A 171 -11.10 5.36 -9.25
N VAL A 172 -10.07 6.05 -8.76
CA VAL A 172 -9.25 5.57 -7.63
C VAL A 172 -9.73 6.15 -6.30
N GLY A 173 -9.40 5.47 -5.20
CA GLY A 173 -9.62 5.89 -3.83
C GLY A 173 -8.49 6.78 -3.32
N HIS A 174 -8.06 6.56 -2.07
CA HIS A 174 -6.96 7.32 -1.46
C HIS A 174 -5.58 6.82 -1.88
N VAL A 175 -5.46 5.51 -2.14
CA VAL A 175 -4.17 4.85 -2.42
C VAL A 175 -4.08 4.55 -3.92
N ILE A 176 -3.85 5.59 -4.72
CA ILE A 176 -3.93 5.55 -6.18
C ILE A 176 -3.04 4.49 -6.82
N GLN A 177 -1.86 4.26 -6.24
CA GLN A 177 -0.88 3.29 -6.72
C GLN A 177 -1.27 1.84 -6.48
N GLU A 178 -2.17 1.59 -5.52
CA GLU A 178 -2.73 0.27 -5.26
C GLU A 178 -4.00 0.05 -6.08
N ASP A 179 -4.79 1.11 -6.27
CA ASP A 179 -6.04 1.03 -7.01
C ASP A 179 -5.86 0.78 -8.51
N ASP A 180 -5.01 1.59 -9.13
CA ASP A 180 -4.73 1.52 -10.57
C ASP A 180 -3.21 1.60 -10.82
N PRO A 181 -2.47 0.51 -10.50
CA PRO A 181 -1.03 0.47 -10.65
C PRO A 181 -0.60 0.66 -12.11
N ASP A 182 -1.39 0.18 -13.07
CA ASP A 182 -1.10 0.29 -14.50
C ASP A 182 -1.14 1.74 -14.97
N SER A 183 -2.20 2.48 -14.65
CA SER A 183 -2.28 3.90 -15.01
C SER A 183 -1.20 4.73 -14.31
N VAL A 184 -0.91 4.44 -13.03
CA VAL A 184 0.18 5.12 -12.30
C VAL A 184 1.53 4.86 -12.96
N ALA A 185 1.84 3.59 -13.26
CA ALA A 185 3.08 3.21 -13.94
C ALA A 185 3.19 3.87 -15.31
N HIS A 186 2.10 3.91 -16.06
CA HIS A 186 2.03 4.54 -17.37
C HIS A 186 2.31 6.05 -17.32
N VAL A 187 1.67 6.79 -16.40
CA VAL A 187 1.91 8.22 -16.24
C VAL A 187 3.34 8.50 -15.79
N VAL A 188 3.88 7.70 -14.87
CA VAL A 188 5.28 7.83 -14.42
C VAL A 188 6.25 7.51 -15.57
N ALA A 189 6.04 6.44 -16.33
CA ALA A 189 6.88 6.09 -17.47
C ALA A 189 6.89 7.18 -18.55
N ALA A 190 5.71 7.70 -18.90
CA ALA A 190 5.58 8.81 -19.84
C ALA A 190 6.30 10.07 -19.34
N TYR A 191 6.16 10.39 -18.05
CA TYR A 191 6.83 11.50 -17.42
C TYR A 191 8.37 11.36 -17.46
N LEU A 192 8.89 10.17 -17.14
CA LEU A 192 10.33 9.91 -17.18
C LEU A 192 10.90 10.03 -18.60
N CYS A 193 10.21 9.47 -19.60
CA CYS A 193 10.62 9.54 -21.00
C CYS A 193 10.55 10.98 -21.53
N ARG A 194 9.47 11.72 -21.23
CA ARG A 194 9.28 13.12 -21.64
C ARG A 194 10.40 14.03 -21.13
N ASN A 195 10.82 13.83 -19.88
CA ASN A 195 11.87 14.62 -19.25
C ASN A 195 13.28 14.06 -19.49
N ARG A 196 13.41 13.03 -20.35
CA ARG A 196 14.69 12.39 -20.71
C ARG A 196 15.45 11.79 -19.51
N PHE A 197 14.72 11.38 -18.48
CA PHE A 197 15.28 10.63 -17.35
C PHE A 197 15.46 9.14 -17.66
N SER A 198 14.67 8.61 -18.59
CA SER A 198 14.76 7.23 -19.04
C SER A 198 14.41 7.10 -20.53
N THR A 199 14.67 5.94 -21.10
CA THR A 199 14.25 5.54 -22.44
C THR A 199 13.23 4.41 -22.34
N SER A 200 12.28 4.37 -23.26
CA SER A 200 11.29 3.30 -23.25
C SER A 200 11.90 1.99 -23.74
N ARG A 201 11.52 0.89 -23.08
CA ARG A 201 11.84 -0.48 -23.54
C ARG A 201 10.77 -1.05 -24.46
N THR A 202 9.55 -0.54 -24.38
CA THR A 202 8.37 -1.00 -25.12
C THR A 202 7.60 0.20 -25.66
N GLU A 203 6.91 0.05 -26.78
CA GLU A 203 6.04 1.13 -27.25
C GLU A 203 4.82 1.23 -26.33
N PHE A 204 4.58 2.44 -25.81
CA PHE A 204 3.36 2.75 -25.05
C PHE A 204 2.88 4.14 -25.47
N GLU A 205 1.56 4.31 -25.58
CA GLU A 205 0.97 5.59 -25.96
C GLU A 205 1.29 6.65 -24.89
N SER A 206 1.75 7.84 -25.27
CA SER A 206 1.95 8.89 -24.29
C SER A 206 0.57 9.49 -23.94
N PRO A 207 0.18 9.56 -22.66
CA PRO A 207 -1.03 10.29 -22.29
C PRO A 207 -0.80 11.75 -22.67
N PHE A 208 -1.80 12.34 -23.34
CA PHE A 208 -1.73 13.77 -23.69
C PHE A 208 -1.44 14.57 -22.42
N PRO A 209 -0.55 15.58 -22.48
CA PRO A 209 -0.27 16.41 -21.33
C PRO A 209 -1.56 17.11 -20.92
N SER A 210 -2.16 16.66 -19.81
CA SER A 210 -3.25 17.37 -19.15
C SER A 210 -2.67 18.68 -18.61
N CYS A 211 -3.22 19.79 -19.10
CA CYS A 211 -2.85 21.15 -18.73
C CYS A 211 -3.09 21.43 -17.25
#